data_AF-A0A2M7QV05-F1
#
_entry.id   AF-A0A2M7QV05-F1
#
_cell.length_a   1.000
_cell.length_b   1.000
_cell.length_c   1.000
_cell.angle_alpha   90.00
_cell.angle_beta   90.00
_cell.angle_gamma   90.00
#
_symmetry.space_group_name_H-M   'P 1'
#
loop_
_entity.id
_entity.type
_entity.pdbx_description
1 polymer ?
#
loop_
_entity_poly.entity_id
_entity_poly.type
_entity_poly.pdbx_seq_one_letter_code
_entity_poly.pdbx_strand_id
1 'polypeptide(L)'
;MVYVIACGDEGVQMNEGTRLAFVGAGFRLEGFSEVVPILKKIFGDDLRIVASEECDWIRQQLALSNWEQTNASAQQHVEALADQEKLLYAGYFPFSDPKQLKHEVKGHMVRPHKVHIANKICFTVGGGEQKYNLGHFVISADWVAKAPEKLVKQVLQTQVNFYSKLVGDQPLPCVVEETGELGEKKAEANKKTLQKLGFLP
;
A
#
# COMPACT_ATOMS: atom_id res chain seq x y z
N MET A 1 -5.81 -16.89 1.44
CA MET A 1 -6.03 -15.62 2.15
C MET A 1 -6.57 -14.57 1.19
N VAL A 2 -7.38 -13.62 1.67
CA VAL A 2 -7.89 -12.50 0.87
C VAL A 2 -6.84 -11.39 0.86
N TYR A 3 -6.23 -11.12 -0.30
CA TYR A 3 -5.24 -10.05 -0.44
C TYR A 3 -5.84 -8.81 -1.08
N VAL A 4 -5.54 -7.65 -0.50
CA VAL A 4 -6.16 -6.37 -0.85
C VAL A 4 -5.09 -5.31 -1.04
N ILE A 5 -4.98 -4.79 -2.25
CA ILE A 5 -4.16 -3.62 -2.55
C ILE A 5 -4.86 -2.38 -1.99
N ALA A 6 -4.17 -1.63 -1.14
CA ALA A 6 -4.70 -0.41 -0.53
C ALA A 6 -3.60 0.66 -0.41
N CYS A 7 -3.99 1.91 -0.13
CA CYS A 7 -3.05 2.98 0.20
C CYS A 7 -2.12 2.55 1.34
N GLY A 8 -0.85 2.98 1.37
CA GLY A 8 0.11 2.75 2.45
C GLY A 8 0.02 3.71 3.65
N ASP A 9 -1.04 4.52 3.72
CA ASP A 9 -1.35 5.43 4.84
C ASP A 9 -1.53 4.68 6.18
N GLU A 10 -1.02 5.25 7.26
CA GLU A 10 -1.04 4.67 8.61
C GLU A 10 -2.46 4.55 9.21
N GLY A 11 -3.39 5.33 8.69
CA GLY A 11 -4.80 5.30 9.07
C GLY A 11 -5.56 4.14 8.45
N VAL A 12 -5.06 3.50 7.40
CA VAL A 12 -5.76 2.36 6.79
C VAL A 12 -5.70 1.16 7.72
N GLN A 13 -6.84 0.79 8.32
CA GLN A 13 -6.98 -0.43 9.10
C GLN A 13 -7.81 -1.45 8.34
N MET A 14 -7.22 -2.63 8.11
CA MET A 14 -7.89 -3.79 7.54
C MET A 14 -8.40 -4.68 8.69
N ASN A 15 -9.70 -4.96 8.73
CA ASN A 15 -10.32 -5.87 9.71
C ASN A 15 -10.49 -7.28 9.13
N GLU A 16 -10.77 -7.38 7.83
CA GLU A 16 -10.85 -8.65 7.10
C GLU A 16 -10.10 -8.52 5.77
N GLY A 17 -9.19 -9.47 5.54
CA GLY A 17 -8.22 -9.44 4.44
C GLY A 17 -6.83 -9.01 4.91
N THR A 18 -5.87 -9.08 3.98
CA THR A 18 -4.46 -8.77 4.21
C THR A 18 -4.01 -7.71 3.23
N ARG A 19 -3.51 -6.60 3.77
CA ARG A 19 -3.18 -5.42 2.97
C ARG A 19 -1.84 -5.57 2.25
N LEU A 20 -1.87 -5.35 0.95
CA LEU A 20 -0.73 -5.10 0.09
C LEU A 20 -0.62 -3.59 -0.15
N ALA A 21 0.23 -2.92 0.61
CA ALA A 21 0.27 -1.47 0.69
C ALA A 21 1.07 -0.85 -0.44
N PHE A 22 0.42 -0.02 -1.25
CA PHE A 22 1.05 0.84 -2.25
C PHE A 22 0.51 2.25 -2.11
N VAL A 23 1.34 3.28 -2.27
CA VAL A 23 0.86 4.67 -2.23
C VAL A 23 -0.31 4.87 -3.22
N GLY A 24 -1.41 5.46 -2.75
CA GLY A 24 -2.61 5.67 -3.56
C GLY A 24 -3.22 4.39 -4.16
N ALA A 25 -2.99 3.23 -3.52
CA ALA A 25 -3.33 1.90 -4.05
C ALA A 25 -2.73 1.62 -5.44
N GLY A 26 -1.61 2.27 -5.78
CA GLY A 26 -0.92 2.12 -7.06
C GLY A 26 -1.34 3.11 -8.15
N PHE A 27 -2.35 3.96 -7.92
CA PHE A 27 -2.77 4.97 -8.90
C PHE A 27 -1.62 5.89 -9.28
N ARG A 28 -1.26 5.96 -10.57
CA ARG A 28 -0.13 6.77 -11.09
C ARG A 28 1.22 6.50 -10.39
N LEU A 29 1.37 5.36 -9.72
CA LEU A 29 2.66 4.90 -9.25
C LEU A 29 3.41 4.25 -10.41
N GLU A 30 4.45 4.92 -10.90
CA GLU A 30 5.23 4.41 -12.03
C GLU A 30 5.84 3.04 -11.70
N GLY A 31 5.69 2.07 -12.61
CA GLY A 31 6.11 0.68 -12.40
C GLY A 31 5.05 -0.21 -11.73
N PHE A 32 3.91 0.32 -11.29
CA PHE A 32 2.90 -0.47 -10.57
C PHE A 32 2.25 -1.55 -11.46
N SER A 33 1.90 -1.23 -12.71
CA SER A 33 1.32 -2.19 -13.65
C SER A 33 2.27 -3.38 -13.93
N GLU A 34 3.58 -3.17 -13.87
CA GLU A 34 4.58 -4.23 -13.99
C GLU A 34 4.70 -5.08 -12.72
N VAL A 35 4.36 -4.52 -11.56
CA VAL A 35 4.35 -5.21 -10.27
C VAL A 35 3.10 -6.10 -10.12
N VAL A 36 1.92 -5.67 -10.60
CA VAL A 36 0.67 -6.44 -10.51
C VAL A 36 0.80 -7.90 -10.97
N PRO A 37 1.33 -8.23 -12.18
CA PRO A 37 1.46 -9.61 -12.60
C PRO A 37 2.45 -10.42 -11.74
N ILE A 38 3.40 -9.77 -11.06
CA ILE A 38 4.29 -10.42 -10.10
C ILE A 38 3.52 -10.75 -8.82
N LEU A 39 2.72 -9.81 -8.31
CA LEU A 39 1.86 -10.03 -7.15
C LEU A 39 0.87 -11.17 -7.43
N LYS A 40 0.23 -11.19 -8.60
CA LYS A 40 -0.71 -12.27 -8.98
C LYS A 40 -0.05 -13.65 -9.00
N LYS A 41 1.20 -13.75 -9.47
CA LYS A 41 1.97 -15.00 -9.40
C LYS A 41 2.30 -15.44 -7.98
N ILE A 42 2.38 -14.51 -7.04
CA ILE A 42 2.74 -14.78 -5.64
C ILE A 42 1.50 -15.13 -4.81
N PHE A 43 0.40 -14.40 -5.02
CA PHE A 43 -0.77 -14.38 -4.15
C PHE A 43 -2.07 -14.89 -4.81
N GLY A 44 -2.03 -15.20 -6.11
CA GLY A 44 -3.19 -15.61 -6.91
C GLY A 44 -3.79 -14.48 -7.74
N ASP A 45 -4.62 -14.82 -8.71
CA ASP A 45 -5.19 -13.86 -9.67
C ASP A 45 -6.30 -12.97 -9.08
N ASP A 46 -6.97 -13.44 -8.03
CA ASP A 46 -8.07 -12.74 -7.36
C ASP A 46 -7.58 -11.65 -6.40
N LEU A 47 -6.65 -10.81 -6.84
CA LEU A 47 -6.24 -9.65 -6.04
C LEU A 47 -7.35 -8.61 -6.01
N ARG A 48 -7.69 -8.14 -4.80
CA ARG A 48 -8.63 -7.05 -4.62
C ARG A 48 -7.90 -5.72 -4.53
N ILE A 49 -8.62 -4.64 -4.78
CA ILE A 49 -8.10 -3.27 -4.62
C ILE A 49 -9.18 -2.36 -4.03
N VAL A 50 -8.77 -1.45 -3.16
CA VAL A 50 -9.65 -0.50 -2.47
C VAL A 50 -9.09 0.91 -2.52
N ALA A 51 -9.99 1.88 -2.64
CA ALA A 51 -9.70 3.28 -2.40
C ALA A 51 -9.81 3.60 -0.91
N SER A 52 -9.19 4.69 -0.48
CA SER A 52 -9.27 5.17 0.90
C SER A 52 -9.57 6.65 0.96
N GLU A 53 -10.28 7.07 2.00
CA GLU A 53 -10.56 8.47 2.28
C GLU A 53 -9.28 9.26 2.58
N GLU A 54 -9.29 10.54 2.24
CA GLU A 54 -8.17 11.48 2.44
C GLU A 54 -6.83 10.95 1.91
N CYS A 55 -6.83 10.37 0.71
CA CYS A 55 -5.60 9.91 0.07
C CYS A 55 -4.75 11.08 -0.46
N ASP A 56 -3.72 11.48 0.30
CA ASP A 56 -2.81 12.58 -0.07
C ASP A 56 -2.11 12.39 -1.41
N TRP A 57 -1.79 11.16 -1.79
CA TRP A 57 -1.15 10.88 -3.06
C TRP A 57 -2.05 11.27 -4.23
N ILE A 58 -3.30 10.83 -4.20
CA ILE A 58 -4.28 11.14 -5.25
C ILE A 58 -4.54 12.65 -5.30
N ARG A 59 -4.66 13.30 -4.14
CA ARG A 59 -4.79 14.76 -4.05
C ARG A 59 -3.64 15.47 -4.76
N GLN A 60 -2.40 15.07 -4.51
CA GLN A 60 -1.21 15.68 -5.11
C GLN A 60 -1.08 15.38 -6.61
N GLN A 61 -1.29 14.12 -7.01
CA GLN A 61 -1.16 13.69 -8.41
C GLN A 61 -2.20 14.35 -9.33
N LEU A 62 -3.34 14.76 -8.79
CA LEU A 62 -4.43 15.41 -9.52
C LEU A 62 -4.55 16.91 -9.20
N ALA A 63 -3.65 17.45 -8.37
CA ALA A 63 -3.67 18.85 -7.92
C ALA A 63 -5.06 19.31 -7.38
N LEU A 64 -5.71 18.45 -6.60
CA LEU A 64 -7.05 18.69 -6.07
C LEU A 64 -7.00 19.59 -4.84
N SER A 65 -7.97 20.52 -4.75
CA SER A 65 -7.98 21.58 -3.73
C SER A 65 -8.72 21.19 -2.44
N ASN A 66 -9.60 20.19 -2.50
CA ASN A 66 -10.40 19.77 -1.35
C ASN A 66 -10.58 18.24 -1.27
N TRP A 67 -10.98 17.78 -0.09
CA TRP A 67 -11.09 16.35 0.21
C TRP A 67 -12.31 15.69 -0.42
N GLU A 68 -13.41 16.41 -0.63
CA GLU A 68 -14.59 15.86 -1.31
C GLU A 68 -14.24 15.44 -2.74
N GLN A 69 -13.58 16.33 -3.49
CA GLN A 69 -13.05 16.02 -4.82
C GLN A 69 -12.02 14.89 -4.76
N THR A 70 -11.11 14.92 -3.79
CA THR A 70 -10.10 13.86 -3.63
C THR A 70 -10.74 12.49 -3.41
N ASN A 71 -11.75 12.40 -2.55
CA ASN A 71 -12.44 11.16 -2.22
C ASN A 71 -13.24 10.61 -3.41
N ALA A 72 -13.92 11.49 -4.15
CA ALA A 72 -14.63 11.11 -5.37
C ALA A 72 -13.66 10.63 -6.46
N SER A 73 -12.58 11.38 -6.70
CA SER A 73 -11.53 11.01 -7.65
C SER A 73 -10.83 9.72 -7.25
N ALA A 74 -10.60 9.48 -5.95
CA ALA A 74 -9.95 8.26 -5.49
C ALA A 74 -10.78 7.01 -5.81
N GLN A 75 -12.09 7.06 -5.57
CA GLN A 75 -12.98 5.95 -5.92
C GLN A 75 -12.95 5.68 -7.43
N GLN A 76 -13.18 6.70 -8.24
CA GLN A 76 -13.26 6.56 -9.70
C GLN A 76 -11.95 6.06 -10.31
N HIS A 77 -10.82 6.63 -9.91
CA HIS A 77 -9.53 6.30 -10.51
C HIS A 77 -8.97 4.96 -10.04
N VAL A 78 -9.22 4.57 -8.79
CA VAL A 78 -8.81 3.24 -8.30
C VAL A 78 -9.69 2.15 -8.89
N GLU A 79 -11.00 2.40 -9.08
CA GLU A 79 -11.89 1.48 -9.81
C GLU A 79 -11.44 1.31 -11.26
N ALA A 80 -11.14 2.41 -11.97
CA ALA A 80 -10.62 2.34 -13.34
C ALA A 80 -9.27 1.60 -13.44
N LEU A 81 -8.39 1.80 -12.45
CA LEU A 81 -7.13 1.05 -12.36
C LEU A 81 -7.40 -0.45 -12.12
N ALA A 82 -8.39 -0.78 -11.30
CA ALA A 82 -8.80 -2.16 -11.06
C ALA A 82 -9.22 -2.84 -12.37
N ASP A 83 -10.05 -2.17 -13.17
CA ASP A 83 -10.48 -2.68 -14.47
C ASP A 83 -9.30 -2.88 -15.42
N GLN A 84 -8.39 -1.89 -15.50
CA GLN A 84 -7.20 -1.95 -16.35
C GLN A 84 -6.30 -3.15 -16.00
N GLU A 85 -6.07 -3.37 -14.70
CA GLU A 85 -5.14 -4.37 -14.19
C GLU A 85 -5.82 -5.73 -13.90
N LYS A 86 -7.12 -5.83 -14.19
CA LYS A 86 -7.98 -7.00 -13.90
C LYS A 86 -7.95 -7.40 -12.43
N LEU A 87 -8.12 -6.42 -11.54
CA LEU A 87 -8.23 -6.58 -10.10
C LEU A 87 -9.71 -6.47 -9.69
N LEU A 88 -10.05 -7.03 -8.55
CA LEU A 88 -11.41 -6.96 -8.01
C LEU A 88 -11.57 -5.67 -7.19
N TYR A 89 -12.24 -4.65 -7.74
CA TYR A 89 -12.52 -3.43 -6.99
C TYR A 89 -13.51 -3.71 -5.84
N ALA A 90 -13.01 -3.64 -4.61
CA ALA A 90 -13.81 -3.96 -3.42
C ALA A 90 -14.61 -2.77 -2.89
N GLY A 91 -14.14 -1.53 -3.13
CA GLY A 91 -14.84 -0.32 -2.74
C GLY A 91 -13.91 0.72 -2.10
N TYR A 92 -14.39 1.34 -1.03
CA TYR A 92 -13.78 2.53 -0.43
C TYR A 92 -13.79 2.47 1.09
N PHE A 93 -12.66 2.78 1.72
CA PHE A 93 -12.52 2.87 3.18
C PHE A 93 -12.81 4.29 3.69
N PRO A 94 -13.90 4.50 4.45
CA PRO A 94 -14.26 5.80 5.02
C PRO A 94 -13.65 6.03 6.41
N PHE A 95 -13.68 7.28 6.90
CA PHE A 95 -13.54 7.60 8.34
C PHE A 95 -14.85 7.34 9.09
N SER A 96 -15.23 6.08 9.21
CA SER A 96 -16.37 5.64 10.01
C SER A 96 -16.10 4.26 10.59
N ASP A 97 -17.08 3.66 11.28
CA ASP A 97 -17.00 2.26 11.66
C ASP A 97 -16.65 1.36 10.46
N PRO A 98 -15.93 0.24 10.68
CA PRO A 98 -15.53 -0.67 9.61
C PRO A 98 -16.72 -1.13 8.79
N LYS A 99 -16.68 -0.90 7.49
CA LYS A 99 -17.74 -1.34 6.58
C LYS A 99 -17.36 -2.65 5.90
N GLN A 100 -18.34 -3.55 5.80
CA GLN A 100 -18.22 -4.68 4.89
C GLN A 100 -18.30 -4.13 3.46
N LEU A 101 -17.23 -4.36 2.70
CA LEU A 101 -17.14 -4.02 1.29
C LEU A 101 -17.38 -5.29 0.43
N LYS A 102 -17.24 -5.16 -0.90
CA LYS A 102 -17.32 -6.32 -1.79
C LYS A 102 -16.14 -7.26 -1.58
N HIS A 103 -16.27 -8.49 -2.07
CA HIS A 103 -15.18 -9.47 -2.16
C HIS A 103 -14.52 -9.82 -0.81
N GLU A 104 -15.32 -9.86 0.27
CA GLU A 104 -14.89 -10.25 1.63
C GLU A 104 -13.83 -9.32 2.23
N VAL A 105 -13.86 -8.04 1.85
CA VAL A 105 -12.97 -7.02 2.40
C VAL A 105 -13.73 -6.20 3.44
N LYS A 106 -13.08 -5.95 4.59
CA LYS A 106 -13.62 -5.07 5.63
C LYS A 106 -12.51 -4.20 6.20
N GLY A 107 -12.75 -2.90 6.29
CA GLY A 107 -11.77 -1.95 6.80
C GLY A 107 -12.32 -0.53 6.85
N HIS A 108 -11.48 0.39 7.33
CA HIS A 108 -11.79 1.82 7.46
C HIS A 108 -10.52 2.65 7.70
N MET A 109 -10.70 3.96 7.81
CA MET A 109 -9.66 4.91 8.18
C MET A 109 -9.72 5.24 9.69
N VAL A 110 -8.57 5.17 10.36
CA VAL A 110 -8.40 5.23 11.82
C VAL A 110 -7.28 6.19 12.22
N ARG A 111 -7.34 7.41 11.69
CA ARG A 111 -6.51 8.53 12.16
C ARG A 111 -7.36 9.80 12.24
N PRO A 112 -6.93 10.84 12.96
CA PRO A 112 -7.61 12.13 12.87
C PRO A 112 -7.55 12.66 11.43
N HIS A 113 -8.66 13.23 10.97
CA HIS A 113 -8.73 13.89 9.66
C HIS A 113 -7.60 14.91 9.50
N LYS A 114 -6.97 14.92 8.32
CA LYS A 114 -5.90 15.86 7.92
C LYS A 114 -4.63 15.82 8.77
N VAL A 115 -4.45 14.81 9.63
CA VAL A 115 -3.27 14.67 10.46
C VAL A 115 -2.58 13.36 10.14
N HIS A 116 -1.27 13.42 9.89
CA HIS A 116 -0.41 12.25 9.86
C HIS A 116 0.35 12.10 11.18
N ILE A 117 0.40 10.87 11.69
CA ILE A 117 1.12 10.54 12.94
C ILE A 117 2.22 9.50 12.71
N ALA A 118 2.43 9.11 11.45
CA ALA A 118 3.43 8.12 11.11
C ALA A 118 4.84 8.58 11.48
N ASN A 119 5.60 7.72 12.15
CA ASN A 119 6.96 7.99 12.58
C ASN A 119 7.98 7.00 12.01
N LYS A 120 7.53 6.00 11.23
CA LYS A 120 8.37 5.03 10.51
C LYS A 120 7.72 4.63 9.19
N ILE A 121 8.53 3.99 8.35
CA ILE A 121 8.06 3.20 7.20
C ILE A 121 8.25 1.72 7.55
N CYS A 122 7.20 0.92 7.42
CA CYS A 122 7.24 -0.52 7.59
C CYS A 122 7.15 -1.20 6.22
N PHE A 123 8.18 -1.97 5.87
CA PHE A 123 8.15 -2.84 4.69
C PHE A 123 7.56 -4.21 5.06
N THR A 124 6.50 -4.64 4.38
CA THR A 124 6.03 -6.03 4.50
C THR A 124 6.82 -6.91 3.54
N VAL A 125 7.42 -8.00 4.04
CA VAL A 125 8.19 -8.92 3.21
C VAL A 125 7.71 -10.37 3.30
N GLY A 126 6.84 -10.67 4.28
CA GLY A 126 6.36 -12.01 4.61
C GLY A 126 4.98 -12.38 4.06
N GLY A 127 4.27 -11.47 3.38
CA GLY A 127 2.95 -11.70 2.81
C GLY A 127 1.94 -10.62 3.16
N GLY A 128 2.31 -9.35 3.04
CA GLY A 128 1.43 -8.21 3.38
C GLY A 128 1.34 -7.93 4.89
N GLU A 129 0.53 -6.94 5.25
CA GLU A 129 0.40 -6.46 6.64
C GLU A 129 -0.32 -7.49 7.53
N GLN A 130 0.39 -8.04 8.52
CA GLN A 130 -0.14 -9.04 9.46
C GLN A 130 -0.69 -8.41 10.74
N LYS A 131 -0.07 -7.32 11.18
CA LYS A 131 -0.49 -6.56 12.35
C LYS A 131 -0.81 -5.15 11.91
N TYR A 132 -1.94 -4.63 12.38
CA TYR A 132 -2.27 -3.24 12.14
C TYR A 132 -1.21 -2.33 12.77
N ASN A 133 -0.57 -1.51 11.94
CA ASN A 133 0.53 -0.64 12.34
C ASN A 133 0.10 0.83 12.40
N LEU A 134 -0.67 1.22 13.42
CA LEU A 134 -0.94 2.63 13.68
C LEU A 134 0.39 3.36 13.94
N GLY A 135 0.66 4.43 13.18
CA GLY A 135 1.91 5.19 13.27
C GLY A 135 3.03 4.71 12.35
N HIS A 136 2.78 3.75 11.45
CA HIS A 136 3.71 3.45 10.36
C HIS A 136 3.03 3.65 9.00
N PHE A 137 3.74 4.28 8.06
CA PHE A 137 3.40 4.07 6.66
C PHE A 137 3.80 2.66 6.26
N VAL A 138 2.97 1.98 5.49
CA VAL A 138 3.20 0.60 5.07
C VAL A 138 3.55 0.57 3.59
N ILE A 139 4.57 -0.20 3.22
CA ILE A 139 4.95 -0.45 1.82
C ILE A 139 5.13 -1.95 1.62
N SER A 140 4.37 -2.54 0.71
CA SER A 140 4.53 -3.96 0.41
C SER A 140 5.72 -4.23 -0.50
N ALA A 141 6.68 -4.98 0.06
CA ALA A 141 7.92 -5.41 -0.57
C ALA A 141 7.96 -6.94 -0.74
N ASP A 142 6.81 -7.60 -0.69
CA ASP A 142 6.68 -9.06 -0.75
C ASP A 142 7.09 -9.69 -2.09
N TRP A 143 7.33 -8.84 -3.10
CA TRP A 143 7.59 -9.20 -4.50
C TRP A 143 9.01 -8.90 -4.97
N VAL A 144 9.80 -8.17 -4.17
CA VAL A 144 11.02 -7.51 -4.66
C VAL A 144 12.10 -8.48 -5.11
N ALA A 145 12.22 -9.65 -4.48
CA ALA A 145 13.17 -10.68 -4.87
C ALA A 145 12.83 -11.36 -6.21
N LYS A 146 11.63 -11.11 -6.75
CA LYS A 146 11.12 -11.67 -8.01
C LYS A 146 11.09 -10.66 -9.14
N ALA A 147 11.53 -9.42 -8.91
CA ALA A 147 11.48 -8.33 -9.88
C ALA A 147 12.87 -7.82 -10.28
N PRO A 148 12.99 -7.18 -11.46
CA PRO A 148 14.21 -6.49 -11.85
C PRO A 148 14.56 -5.37 -10.86
N GLU A 149 15.84 -5.24 -10.52
CA GLU A 149 16.34 -4.28 -9.54
C GLU A 149 15.93 -2.82 -9.83
N LYS A 150 15.96 -2.43 -11.12
CA LYS A 150 15.53 -1.10 -11.57
C LYS A 150 14.06 -0.82 -11.22
N LEU A 151 13.18 -1.80 -11.45
CA LEU A 151 11.76 -1.69 -11.15
C LEU A 151 11.54 -1.56 -9.63
N VAL A 152 12.20 -2.42 -8.84
CA VAL A 152 12.14 -2.38 -7.37
C VAL A 152 12.54 -1.00 -6.86
N LYS A 153 13.70 -0.51 -7.27
CA LYS A 153 14.23 0.77 -6.81
C LYS A 153 13.30 1.93 -7.18
N GLN A 154 12.79 1.94 -8.41
CA GLN A 154 11.86 2.97 -8.88
C GLN A 154 10.57 3.01 -8.06
N VAL A 155 9.90 1.87 -7.90
CA VAL A 155 8.61 1.77 -7.20
C VAL A 155 8.77 2.07 -5.71
N LEU A 156 9.77 1.50 -5.04
CA LEU A 156 9.97 1.71 -3.60
C LEU A 156 10.47 3.11 -3.28
N GLN A 157 11.44 3.64 -4.04
CA GLN A 157 11.99 4.98 -3.77
C GLN A 157 10.92 6.06 -3.95
N THR A 158 10.03 5.91 -4.93
CA THR A 158 8.91 6.85 -5.14
C THR A 158 8.01 6.92 -3.90
N GLN A 159 7.68 5.77 -3.33
CA GLN A 159 6.83 5.68 -2.14
C GLN A 159 7.54 6.20 -0.89
N VAL A 160 8.80 5.81 -0.68
CA VAL A 160 9.61 6.32 0.44
C VAL A 160 9.77 7.83 0.38
N ASN A 161 10.08 8.39 -0.80
CA ASN A 161 10.23 9.83 -0.97
C ASN A 161 8.92 10.57 -0.68
N PHE A 162 7.80 10.03 -1.14
CA PHE A 162 6.49 10.62 -0.89
C PHE A 162 6.17 10.64 0.60
N TYR A 163 6.29 9.51 1.29
CA TYR A 163 5.97 9.42 2.72
C TYR A 163 6.91 10.27 3.57
N SER A 164 8.21 10.30 3.25
CA SER A 164 9.17 11.19 3.92
C SER A 164 8.80 12.66 3.75
N LYS A 165 8.38 13.08 2.54
CA LYS A 165 7.92 14.46 2.31
C LYS A 165 6.63 14.77 3.07
N LEU A 166 5.76 13.79 3.26
CA LEU A 166 4.45 13.96 3.90
C LEU A 166 4.57 14.31 5.40
N VAL A 167 5.56 13.74 6.09
CA VAL A 167 5.83 14.02 7.52
C VAL A 167 6.84 15.15 7.74
N GLY A 168 7.42 15.70 6.66
CA GLY A 168 8.37 16.82 6.71
C GLY A 168 9.81 16.38 6.99
N ASP A 169 10.54 17.17 7.77
CA ASP A 169 12.00 17.02 7.95
C ASP A 169 12.41 15.87 8.88
N GLN A 170 11.45 15.15 9.48
CA GLN A 170 11.75 14.04 10.36
C GLN A 170 12.17 12.81 9.54
N PRO A 171 13.39 12.28 9.73
CA PRO A 171 13.80 11.07 9.06
C PRO A 171 12.91 9.91 9.53
N LEU A 172 12.27 9.22 8.59
CA LEU A 172 11.47 8.03 8.88
C LEU A 172 12.39 6.79 8.91
N PRO A 173 12.61 6.16 10.07
CA PRO A 173 13.31 4.89 10.13
C PRO A 173 12.52 3.84 9.35
N CYS A 174 13.24 3.00 8.60
CA CYS A 174 12.66 1.86 7.89
C CYS A 174 12.74 0.60 8.77
N VAL A 175 11.61 -0.05 8.97
CA VAL A 175 11.47 -1.32 9.69
C VAL A 175 10.83 -2.37 8.79
N VAL A 176 10.82 -3.64 9.23
CA VAL A 176 10.34 -4.77 8.42
C VAL A 176 9.35 -5.61 9.21
N GLU A 177 8.27 -6.03 8.56
CA GLU A 177 7.40 -7.10 9.02
C GLU A 177 7.68 -8.38 8.22
N GLU A 178 8.31 -9.34 8.89
CA GLU A 178 8.81 -10.58 8.27
C GLU A 178 7.81 -11.74 8.32
N THR A 179 6.80 -11.65 9.18
CA THR A 179 5.79 -12.69 9.36
C THR A 179 4.76 -12.65 8.23
N GLY A 180 4.24 -13.80 7.82
CA GLY A 180 3.11 -13.94 6.89
C GLY A 180 3.13 -15.25 6.10
N GLU A 181 2.17 -15.43 5.20
CA GLU A 181 1.97 -16.70 4.46
C GLU A 181 3.08 -17.07 3.47
N LEU A 182 3.95 -16.13 3.08
CA LEU A 182 5.05 -16.44 2.17
C LEU A 182 6.15 -17.30 2.83
N GLY A 183 6.21 -17.30 4.15
CA GLY A 183 7.18 -18.03 4.95
C GLY A 183 8.59 -17.40 4.95
N GLU A 184 9.38 -17.80 5.94
CA GLU A 184 10.67 -17.20 6.29
C GLU A 184 11.65 -17.13 5.11
N LYS A 185 11.70 -18.18 4.26
CA LYS A 185 12.63 -18.22 3.12
C LYS A 185 12.37 -17.11 2.11
N LYS A 186 11.10 -16.81 1.82
CA LYS A 186 10.72 -15.73 0.89
C LYS A 186 10.89 -14.36 1.55
N ALA A 187 10.49 -14.24 2.82
CA ALA A 187 10.68 -13.04 3.62
C ALA A 187 12.16 -12.62 3.66
N GLU A 188 13.06 -13.56 3.93
CA GLU A 188 14.50 -13.31 3.98
C GLU A 188 15.07 -12.93 2.61
N ALA A 189 14.60 -13.54 1.52
CA ALA A 189 15.02 -13.16 0.17
C ALA A 189 14.62 -11.71 -0.17
N ASN A 190 13.38 -11.34 0.16
CA ASN A 190 12.87 -9.98 -0.03
C ASN A 190 13.65 -8.97 0.83
N LYS A 191 13.89 -9.29 2.11
CA LYS A 191 14.69 -8.47 3.03
C LYS A 191 16.11 -8.24 2.49
N LYS A 192 16.79 -9.29 2.03
CA LYS A 192 18.13 -9.16 1.43
C LYS A 192 18.13 -8.26 0.20
N THR A 193 17.10 -8.32 -0.64
CA THR A 193 16.95 -7.40 -1.77
C THR A 193 16.81 -5.95 -1.29
N LEU A 194 16.01 -5.68 -0.25
CA LEU A 194 15.87 -4.35 0.33
C LEU A 194 17.18 -3.81 0.91
N GLN A 195 17.94 -4.65 1.61
CA GLN A 195 19.27 -4.32 2.14
C GLN A 195 20.27 -4.01 1.02
N LYS A 196 20.32 -4.86 -0.01
CA LYS A 196 21.18 -4.65 -1.20
C LYS A 196 20.89 -3.29 -1.86
N LEU A 197 19.64 -2.86 -1.85
CA LEU A 197 19.21 -1.60 -2.46
C LEU A 197 19.31 -0.39 -1.55
N GLY A 198 19.70 -0.57 -0.28
CA GLY A 198 19.90 0.51 0.68
C GLY A 198 18.61 1.04 1.32
N PHE A 199 17.50 0.30 1.25
CA PHE A 199 16.26 0.65 1.97
C PHE A 199 16.28 0.23 3.44
N LEU A 200 17.16 -0.72 3.77
CA LEU A 200 17.36 -1.25 5.11
C LEU A 200 18.86 -1.26 5.43
N PRO A 201 19.24 -1.18 6.72
CA PRO A 201 20.62 -1.34 7.16
C PRO A 201 21.17 -2.76 6.92
#